data_AF-A0A930FEB0-F1
#
_entry.id   AF-A0A930FEB0-F1
#
_cell.length_a   1.000
_cell.length_b   1.000
_cell.length_c   1.000
_cell.angle_alpha   90.00
_cell.angle_beta   90.00
_cell.angle_gamma   90.00
#
_symmetry.space_group_name_H-M   'P 1'
#
loop_
_entity.id
_entity.type
_entity.pdbx_description
1 polymer ?
#
loop_
_entity_poly.entity_id
_entity_poly.type
_entity_poly.pdbx_seq_one_letter_code
_entity_poly.pdbx_strand_id
1 'polypeptide(L)'
;GFNNPIKHVRGVISMARAMDPNSASSQFFIMHADAPHLDGNYAAFGHVVEGLDVVDEIANTPTDFRDKPKTPVIIKRVYIA
;
A
#
# COMPACT_ATOMS: atom_id res chain seq x y z
N GLY A 1 5.05 -20.41 -2.90
CA GLY A 1 5.07 -19.09 -2.22
C GLY A 1 6.08 -19.11 -1.09
N PHE A 2 6.48 -17.94 -0.61
CA PHE A 2 7.31 -17.78 0.59
C PHE A 2 6.42 -17.58 1.82
N ASN A 3 6.81 -18.11 2.98
CA ASN A 3 6.05 -17.88 4.21
C ASN A 3 6.19 -16.41 4.64
N ASN A 4 5.12 -15.63 4.49
CA ASN A 4 5.07 -14.23 4.89
C ASN A 4 4.07 -14.07 6.05
N PRO A 5 4.53 -14.07 7.32
CA PRO A 5 3.65 -13.95 8.48
C PRO A 5 3.25 -12.51 8.80
N ILE A 6 3.71 -11.52 8.02
CA ILE A 6 3.43 -10.10 8.27
C ILE A 6 1.94 -9.84 8.04
N LYS A 7 1.31 -9.23 9.04
CA LYS A 7 -0.12 -8.89 9.05
C LYS A 7 -0.37 -7.55 8.39
N HIS A 8 -1.43 -7.43 7.60
CA HIS A 8 -1.83 -6.17 6.96
C HIS A 8 -2.51 -5.24 7.96
N VAL A 9 -1.73 -4.72 8.90
CA VAL A 9 -2.14 -3.70 9.88
C VAL A 9 -1.77 -2.29 9.39
N ARG A 10 -2.35 -1.25 10.00
CA ARG A 10 -2.08 0.15 9.64
C ARG A 10 -0.56 0.45 9.54
N GLY A 11 -0.18 1.07 8.43
CA GLY A 11 1.17 1.47 8.05
C GLY A 11 1.98 0.41 7.29
N VAL A 12 1.47 -0.82 7.14
CA VAL A 12 2.18 -1.87 6.39
C VAL A 12 2.18 -1.56 4.88
N ILE A 13 3.34 -1.71 4.25
CA ILE A 13 3.52 -1.59 2.80
C ILE A 13 3.61 -2.97 2.15
N SER A 14 2.91 -3.14 1.02
CA SER A 14 2.75 -4.43 0.35
C SER A 14 2.73 -4.28 -1.17
N MET A 15 3.05 -5.36 -1.89
CA MET A 15 3.05 -5.38 -3.35
C MET A 15 1.64 -5.54 -3.90
N ALA A 16 1.24 -4.65 -4.83
CA ALA A 16 0.05 -4.86 -5.63
C ALA A 16 0.33 -5.86 -6.77
N ARG A 17 -0.73 -6.50 -7.28
CA ARG A 17 -0.66 -7.50 -8.35
C ARG A 17 -1.95 -7.56 -9.16
N ALA A 18 -1.89 -8.15 -10.34
CA ALA A 18 -3.07 -8.60 -11.06
C ALA A 18 -3.62 -9.91 -10.45
N MET A 19 -4.56 -10.56 -11.14
CA MET A 19 -5.16 -11.81 -10.65
C MET A 19 -4.14 -12.93 -10.44
N ASP A 20 -3.10 -13.02 -11.28
CA ASP A 20 -1.99 -13.97 -11.10
C ASP A 20 -1.18 -13.60 -9.83
N PRO A 21 -1.08 -14.51 -8.85
CA PRO A 21 -0.29 -14.30 -7.64
C PRO A 21 1.17 -13.88 -7.88
N ASN A 22 1.76 -14.23 -9.02
CA ASN A 22 3.16 -13.95 -9.36
C ASN A 22 3.32 -12.74 -10.32
N SER A 23 2.30 -11.88 -10.45
CA SER A 23 2.31 -10.73 -11.36
C SER A 23 2.71 -9.40 -10.74
N ALA A 24 3.15 -9.38 -9.48
CA ALA A 24 3.64 -8.16 -8.83
C ALA A 24 4.83 -7.57 -9.61
N SER A 25 4.85 -6.24 -9.76
CA SER A 25 5.90 -5.51 -10.49
C SER A 25 6.40 -4.33 -9.65
N SER A 26 6.01 -3.10 -9.98
CA SER A 26 6.44 -1.88 -9.30
C SER A 26 5.33 -1.22 -8.47
N GLN A 27 4.09 -1.65 -8.64
CA GLN A 27 2.96 -1.09 -7.88
C GLN A 27 2.98 -1.62 -6.44
N PHE A 28 2.79 -0.71 -5.48
CA PHE A 28 2.67 -1.01 -4.07
C PHE A 28 1.45 -0.29 -3.48
N PHE A 29 1.04 -0.72 -2.29
CA PHE A 29 0.01 -0.06 -1.51
C PHE A 29 0.43 0.02 -0.03
N ILE A 30 -0.14 0.98 0.69
CA ILE A 30 0.08 1.19 2.13
C ILE A 30 -1.27 1.08 2.84
N MET A 31 -1.31 0.35 3.94
CA MET A 31 -2.52 0.19 4.76
C MET A 31 -2.78 1.46 5.59
N HIS A 32 -3.87 2.18 5.33
CA HIS A 32 -4.33 3.27 6.21
C HIS A 32 -5.20 2.76 7.39
N ALA A 33 -5.65 1.50 7.33
CA ALA A 33 -6.38 0.78 8.37
C ALA A 33 -6.10 -0.74 8.25
N ASP A 34 -6.46 -1.51 9.27
CA ASP A 34 -6.24 -2.96 9.28
C ASP A 34 -7.09 -3.69 8.23
N ALA A 35 -6.47 -4.61 7.49
CA ALA A 35 -7.07 -5.35 6.40
C ALA A 35 -6.70 -6.86 6.45
N PRO A 36 -7.17 -7.62 7.47
CA PRO A 36 -6.78 -9.01 7.67
C PRO A 36 -7.15 -9.96 6.51
N HIS A 37 -8.10 -9.56 5.65
CA HIS A 37 -8.48 -10.33 4.45
C HIS A 37 -7.36 -10.39 3.39
N LEU A 38 -6.33 -9.54 3.48
CA LEU A 38 -5.18 -9.54 2.58
C LEU A 38 -4.03 -10.44 3.05
N ASP A 39 -4.06 -10.90 4.31
CA ASP A 39 -3.01 -11.73 4.90
C ASP A 39 -2.77 -13.02 4.10
N GLY A 40 -1.51 -13.31 3.81
CA GLY A 40 -1.10 -14.47 3.02
C GLY A 40 -1.43 -14.38 1.52
N ASN A 41 -2.25 -13.42 1.09
CA ASN A 41 -2.65 -13.20 -0.30
C ASN A 41 -1.80 -12.13 -1.02
N TYR A 42 -1.24 -11.19 -0.25
CA TYR A 42 -0.38 -10.11 -0.72
C TYR A 42 0.93 -10.10 0.07
N ALA A 43 2.03 -9.78 -0.63
CA ALA A 43 3.35 -9.78 -0.03
C ALA A 43 3.60 -8.45 0.67
N ALA A 44 3.45 -8.43 1.99
CA ALA A 44 3.91 -7.34 2.85
C ALA A 44 5.44 -7.38 3.00
N PHE A 45 6.09 -6.22 2.93
CA PHE A 45 7.57 -6.15 2.92
C PHE A 45 8.16 -5.00 3.74
N GLY A 46 7.35 -4.23 4.44
CA GLY A 46 7.82 -3.14 5.29
C GLY A 46 6.68 -2.41 6.01
N HIS A 47 7.04 -1.33 6.69
CA HIS A 47 6.10 -0.49 7.44
C HIS A 47 6.57 0.97 7.43
N VAL A 48 5.61 1.90 7.44
CA VAL A 48 5.86 3.35 7.51
C VAL A 48 6.36 3.74 8.90
N VAL A 49 7.63 4.11 9.00
CA VAL A 49 8.27 4.52 10.27
C VAL A 49 7.98 5.98 10.65
N GLU A 50 7.75 6.85 9.67
CA GLU A 50 7.46 8.28 9.85
C GLU A 50 6.45 8.73 8.78
N GLY A 51 5.60 9.70 9.10
CA GLY A 51 4.62 10.27 8.16
C GLY A 51 3.34 9.44 7.97
N LEU A 52 2.92 8.68 8.99
CA LEU A 52 1.70 7.89 8.93
C LEU A 52 0.43 8.76 8.93
N ASP A 53 0.50 9.96 9.48
CA ASP A 53 -0.50 11.03 9.35
C ASP A 53 -0.67 11.48 7.88
N VAL A 54 0.42 11.58 7.12
CA VAL A 54 0.38 11.89 5.68
C VAL A 54 -0.32 10.78 4.89
N VAL A 55 -0.15 9.51 5.29
CA VAL A 55 -0.87 8.39 4.69
C VAL A 55 -2.39 8.56 4.88
N ASP A 56 -2.82 8.93 6.09
CA ASP A 56 -4.24 9.17 6.37
C ASP A 56 -4.77 10.39 5.62
N GLU A 57 -3.99 11.47 5.51
CA GLU A 57 -4.37 12.65 4.71
C GLU A 57 -4.61 12.26 3.25
N ILE A 58 -3.69 11.49 2.65
CA ILE A 58 -3.82 10.99 1.28
C ILE A 58 -5.08 10.13 1.12
N ALA A 59 -5.32 9.20 2.05
CA ALA A 59 -6.46 8.29 2.00
C ALA A 59 -7.82 9.02 2.08
N ASN A 60 -7.86 10.21 2.69
CA ASN A 60 -9.07 11.03 2.82
C ASN A 60 -9.25 12.06 1.67
N THR A 61 -8.37 12.06 0.66
CA THR A 61 -8.51 12.99 -0.47
C THR A 61 -9.76 12.70 -1.32
N PRO A 62 -10.46 13.71 -1.87
CA PRO A 62 -11.60 13.48 -2.73
C PRO A 62 -11.22 12.67 -3.99
N THR A 63 -11.94 11.57 -4.25
CA THR A 63 -11.73 10.70 -5.41
C THR A 63 -12.84 10.83 -6.47
N ASP A 64 -12.55 10.38 -7.69
CA ASP A 64 -13.56 10.14 -8.72
C ASP A 64 -14.26 8.78 -8.53
N PHE A 65 -15.14 8.41 -9.45
CA PHE A 65 -15.91 7.16 -9.40
C PHE A 65 -15.07 5.89 -9.57
N ARG A 66 -13.76 6.02 -9.84
CA ARG A 66 -12.79 4.92 -9.99
C ARG A 66 -11.74 4.93 -8.88
N ASP A 67 -12.02 5.62 -7.77
CA ASP A 67 -11.13 5.81 -6.63
C ASP A 67 -9.82 6.54 -6.94
N LYS A 68 -9.74 7.25 -8.07
CA LYS A 68 -8.58 8.08 -8.39
C LYS A 68 -8.71 9.45 -7.68
N PRO A 69 -7.70 9.91 -6.94
CA PRO A 69 -7.71 11.27 -6.37
C PRO A 69 -7.95 12.34 -7.44
N LYS A 70 -8.89 13.26 -7.18
CA LYS A 70 -9.21 14.38 -8.08
C LYS A 70 -8.03 15.34 -8.23
N THR A 71 -7.31 15.55 -7.13
CA THR A 71 -6.03 16.26 -7.12
C THR A 71 -4.90 15.22 -7.14
N PRO A 72 -3.98 15.25 -8.12
CA PRO A 72 -2.92 14.25 -8.21
C PRO A 72 -2.03 14.20 -6.96
N VAL A 73 -1.91 13.02 -6.35
CA VAL A 73 -0.95 12.72 -5.29
C VAL A 73 0.31 12.15 -5.94
N ILE A 74 1.41 12.91 -5.91
CA ILE A 74 2.61 12.64 -6.70
C ILE A 74 3.79 12.33 -5.79
N ILE A 75 4.39 11.14 -5.95
CA ILE A 75 5.70 10.82 -5.39
C ILE A 75 6.76 11.59 -6.18
N LYS A 76 7.30 12.66 -5.60
CA LYS A 76 8.29 13.53 -6.28
C LYS A 76 9.67 12.88 -6.41
N ARG A 77 10.07 12.06 -5.42
CA ARG A 77 11.38 11.41 -5.37
C ARG A 77 11.30 10.16 -4.50
N VAL A 78 12.04 9.12 -4.90
CA VAL A 78 12.33 7.93 -4.10
C VAL A 78 13.84 7.77 -4.06
N TYR A 79 14.40 7.47 -2.90
CA TYR A 79 15.84 7.26 -2.74
C TYR A 79 16.11 6.30 -1.58
N ILE A 80 17.30 5.71 -1.59
CA ILE A 80 17.86 4.94 -0.49
C ILE A 80 18.90 5.85 0.18
N ALA A 81 18.91 5.86 1.51
CA ALA A 81 19.87 6.62 2.31
C ALA A 81 21.30 6.06 2.19
#